data_AF-A0A7V5R002-F1
#
_entry.id   AF-A0A7V5R002-F1
#
_cell.length_a   1.000
_cell.length_b   1.000
_cell.length_c   1.000
_cell.angle_alpha   90.00
_cell.angle_beta   90.00
_cell.angle_gamma   90.00
#
_symmetry.space_group_name_H-M   'P 1'
#
loop_
_entity.id
_entity.type
_entity.pdbx_description
1 polymer ?
#
loop_
_entity_poly.entity_id
_entity_poly.type
_entity_poly.pdbx_seq_one_letter_code
_entity_poly.pdbx_strand_id
1 'polypeptide(L)'
;MQQQSKKYHLQQTIKLSIPLVISQLTVMMIGVVDTIMAGRLGTIPLAAVSIGGAIWAIGVMFVLGILMATPPLISELDGAGNKAKIAALVRQLLWLALIIGVIFFIILRNLSPLFSLFGTRLEVVPYAIEYLHAISWGILSFPIFLVFRYVADGLSHTRMTMYISFLGLALNIPFNYVLMFGKLGFPALGVAGCGYASALVILIQATVFGLVLAKHRWFKPLHIFVQIDRIDRQTIAKVLAIGLPIGMALFAEGGFFSVVTMLASQLSPETIAAHQISLNVASVLFMVPLGMSMAITIRVGNALGRKSATDTRRAGMMGIALIFVVQIFLAGFIFSFPGLIVKLYTRD
;
A
#
# COMPACT_ATOMS: atom_id res chain seq x y z
N MET A 1 -33.23 18.30 8.19
CA MET A 1 -32.37 17.92 7.04
C MET A 1 -32.39 16.39 6.92
N GLN A 2 -32.73 15.88 5.75
CA GLN A 2 -33.26 14.54 5.49
C GLN A 2 -32.48 13.39 6.15
N GLN A 3 -33.18 12.55 6.91
CA GLN A 3 -32.70 11.22 7.31
C GLN A 3 -32.33 10.43 6.04
N GLN A 4 -31.06 10.39 5.69
CA GLN A 4 -30.61 9.53 4.60
C GLN A 4 -30.90 8.07 4.99
N SER A 5 -31.70 7.40 4.15
CA SER A 5 -32.17 6.04 4.39
C SER A 5 -30.99 5.06 4.59
N LYS A 6 -31.12 4.07 5.48
CA LYS A 6 -30.09 3.04 5.73
C LYS A 6 -29.57 2.40 4.43
N LYS A 7 -30.45 2.25 3.42
CA LYS A 7 -30.10 1.79 2.06
C LYS A 7 -29.09 2.70 1.34
N TYR A 8 -29.22 4.02 1.46
CA TYR A 8 -28.30 4.98 0.85
C TYR A 8 -26.91 4.88 1.46
N HIS A 9 -26.83 4.74 2.79
CA HIS A 9 -25.55 4.53 3.46
C HIS A 9 -24.89 3.22 3.00
N LEU A 10 -25.64 2.13 2.88
CA LEU A 10 -25.10 0.85 2.43
C LEU A 10 -24.60 0.90 0.97
N GLN A 11 -25.40 1.47 0.06
CA GLN A 11 -25.03 1.60 -1.35
C GLN A 11 -23.80 2.49 -1.55
N GLN A 12 -23.68 3.58 -0.80
CA GLN A 12 -22.49 4.44 -0.89
C GLN A 12 -21.25 3.77 -0.32
N THR A 13 -21.36 3.03 0.80
CA THR A 13 -20.23 2.24 1.32
C THR A 13 -19.79 1.23 0.28
N ILE A 14 -20.70 0.45 -0.31
CA ILE A 14 -20.36 -0.55 -1.34
C ILE A 14 -19.71 0.11 -2.56
N LYS A 15 -20.23 1.25 -3.02
CA LYS A 15 -19.70 1.98 -4.17
C LYS A 15 -18.28 2.54 -3.95
N LEU A 16 -17.91 2.84 -2.70
CA LEU A 16 -16.55 3.28 -2.34
C LEU A 16 -15.63 2.10 -2.03
N SER A 17 -16.15 1.05 -1.39
CA SER A 17 -15.41 -0.15 -1.02
C SER A 17 -14.93 -0.94 -2.24
N ILE A 18 -15.77 -1.12 -3.29
CA ILE A 18 -15.38 -1.91 -4.46
C ILE A 18 -14.09 -1.37 -5.11
N PRO A 19 -13.97 -0.06 -5.47
CA PRO A 19 -12.73 0.48 -6.02
C PRO A 19 -11.54 0.37 -5.08
N LEU A 20 -11.74 0.54 -3.76
CA LEU A 20 -10.67 0.43 -2.77
C LEU A 20 -10.15 -1.00 -2.64
N VAL A 21 -11.05 -1.98 -2.61
CA VAL A 21 -10.71 -3.40 -2.61
C VAL A 21 -9.94 -3.77 -3.89
N ILE A 22 -10.43 -3.34 -5.06
CA ILE A 22 -9.73 -3.59 -6.34
C ILE A 22 -8.35 -2.94 -6.32
N SER A 23 -8.22 -1.72 -5.80
CA SER A 23 -6.93 -1.05 -5.68
C SER A 23 -5.97 -1.81 -4.76
N GLN A 24 -6.43 -2.30 -3.60
CA GLN A 24 -5.61 -3.09 -2.68
C GLN A 24 -5.19 -4.43 -3.29
N LEU A 25 -6.12 -5.13 -3.94
CA LEU A 25 -5.81 -6.36 -4.67
C LEU A 25 -4.80 -6.11 -5.79
N THR A 26 -4.91 -4.99 -6.50
CA THR A 26 -3.97 -4.63 -7.57
C THR A 26 -2.57 -4.39 -7.02
N VAL A 27 -2.44 -3.67 -5.90
CA VAL A 27 -1.14 -3.46 -5.24
C VAL A 27 -0.52 -4.79 -4.79
N MET A 28 -1.33 -5.71 -4.26
CA MET A 28 -0.86 -7.05 -3.92
C MET A 28 -0.42 -7.83 -5.16
N MET A 29 -1.18 -7.76 -6.25
CA MET A 29 -0.85 -8.43 -7.52
C MET A 29 0.48 -7.95 -8.09
N ILE A 30 0.83 -6.67 -7.95
CA ILE A 30 2.15 -6.15 -8.35
C ILE A 30 3.27 -6.91 -7.63
N GLY A 31 3.18 -7.06 -6.30
CA GLY A 31 4.19 -7.81 -5.54
C GLY A 31 4.25 -9.30 -5.89
N VAL A 32 3.11 -9.92 -6.20
CA VAL A 32 3.05 -11.32 -6.64
C VAL A 32 3.70 -11.48 -8.01
N VAL A 33 3.42 -10.59 -8.96
CA VAL A 33 4.04 -10.59 -10.30
C VAL A 33 5.56 -10.42 -10.19
N ASP A 34 6.04 -9.47 -9.40
CA ASP A 34 7.47 -9.25 -9.15
C ASP A 34 8.13 -10.55 -8.63
N THR A 35 7.47 -11.24 -7.70
CA THR A 35 7.97 -12.50 -7.11
C THR A 35 8.00 -13.65 -8.13
N ILE A 36 6.92 -13.82 -8.91
CA ILE A 36 6.83 -14.88 -9.93
C ILE A 36 7.87 -14.67 -11.03
N MET A 37 8.07 -13.43 -11.47
CA MET A 37 9.08 -13.11 -12.48
C MET A 37 10.50 -13.30 -11.94
N ALA A 38 10.75 -12.90 -10.69
CA ALA A 38 12.01 -13.19 -10.00
C ALA A 38 12.31 -14.69 -9.92
N GLY A 39 11.29 -15.53 -9.69
CA GLY A 39 11.44 -16.98 -9.64
C GLY A 39 11.91 -17.60 -10.97
N ARG A 40 11.63 -16.95 -12.11
CA ARG A 40 12.04 -17.43 -13.45
C ARG A 40 13.49 -17.12 -13.80
N LEU A 41 14.16 -16.22 -13.08
CA LEU A 41 15.58 -15.91 -13.29
C LEU A 41 16.54 -16.92 -12.62
N GLY A 42 16.05 -17.74 -11.69
CA GLY A 42 16.84 -18.73 -10.95
C GLY A 42 16.90 -18.48 -9.44
N THR A 43 17.41 -19.46 -8.70
CA THR A 43 17.41 -19.50 -7.22
C THR A 43 18.25 -18.42 -6.56
N ILE A 44 19.40 -18.06 -7.14
CA ILE A 44 20.30 -17.01 -6.61
C ILE A 44 19.68 -15.60 -6.80
N PRO A 45 19.19 -15.23 -7.99
CA PRO A 45 18.40 -14.02 -8.20
C PRO A 45 17.18 -13.89 -7.28
N LEU A 46 16.43 -14.98 -7.12
CA LEU A 46 15.23 -14.99 -6.29
C LEU A 46 15.55 -14.75 -4.81
N ALA A 47 16.65 -15.33 -4.30
CA ALA A 47 17.10 -15.08 -2.94
C ALA A 47 17.49 -13.61 -2.73
N ALA A 48 18.16 -12.98 -3.70
CA ALA A 48 18.51 -11.55 -3.64
C ALA A 48 17.26 -10.65 -3.63
N VAL A 49 16.30 -10.89 -4.53
CA VAL A 49 15.02 -10.15 -4.58
C VAL A 49 14.21 -10.36 -3.30
N SER A 50 14.20 -11.56 -2.73
CA SER A 50 13.45 -11.85 -1.50
C SER A 50 14.00 -11.08 -0.31
N ILE A 51 15.33 -11.03 -0.15
CA ILE A 51 15.97 -10.29 0.94
C ILE A 51 15.81 -8.77 0.74
N GLY A 52 16.04 -8.27 -0.48
CA GLY A 52 15.83 -6.87 -0.81
C GLY A 52 14.36 -6.45 -0.67
N GLY A 53 13.44 -7.32 -1.06
CA GLY A 53 12.00 -7.18 -0.93
C GLY A 53 11.53 -7.16 0.52
N ALA A 54 12.15 -7.94 1.41
CA ALA A 54 11.86 -7.92 2.84
C ALA A 54 12.26 -6.57 3.49
N ILE A 55 13.45 -6.05 3.17
CA ILE A 55 13.89 -4.73 3.63
C ILE A 55 12.98 -3.63 3.08
N TRP A 56 12.64 -3.72 1.78
CA TRP A 56 11.67 -2.83 1.16
C TRP A 56 10.31 -2.89 1.85
N ALA A 57 9.80 -4.07 2.17
CA ALA A 57 8.53 -4.27 2.84
C ALA A 57 8.49 -3.61 4.22
N ILE A 58 9.58 -3.67 5.00
CA ILE A 58 9.69 -2.97 6.29
C ILE A 58 9.59 -1.46 6.09
N GLY A 59 10.29 -0.91 5.10
CA GLY A 59 10.21 0.52 4.80
C GLY A 59 8.83 0.95 4.32
N VAL A 60 8.21 0.16 3.44
CA VAL A 60 6.85 0.37 2.96
C VAL A 60 5.84 0.32 4.12
N MET A 61 5.95 -0.63 5.03
CA MET A 61 5.09 -0.74 6.22
C MET A 61 5.17 0.51 7.09
N PHE A 62 6.38 1.04 7.30
CA PHE A 62 6.57 2.26 8.09
C PHE A 62 5.94 3.49 7.41
N VAL A 63 6.18 3.65 6.10
CA VAL A 63 5.59 4.74 5.29
C VAL A 63 4.07 4.62 5.24
N LEU A 64 3.54 3.41 5.03
CA LEU A 64 2.11 3.12 5.03
C LEU A 64 1.49 3.49 6.36
N GLY A 65 2.08 3.09 7.49
CA GLY A 65 1.57 3.37 8.81
C GLY A 65 1.41 4.87 9.09
N ILE A 66 2.45 5.66 8.79
CA ILE A 66 2.41 7.11 8.97
C ILE A 66 1.35 7.74 8.07
N LEU A 67 1.32 7.35 6.80
CA LEU A 67 0.44 7.96 5.81
C LEU A 67 -1.00 7.46 5.87
N MET A 68 -1.29 6.32 6.50
CA MET A 68 -2.66 5.81 6.72
C MET A 68 -3.50 6.69 7.65
N ALA A 69 -2.90 7.64 8.37
CA ALA A 69 -3.62 8.71 9.06
C ALA A 69 -4.24 9.72 8.09
N THR A 70 -3.76 9.80 6.84
CA THR A 70 -4.16 10.83 5.87
C THR A 70 -5.64 10.77 5.46
N PRO A 71 -6.20 9.61 5.06
CA PRO A 71 -7.60 9.53 4.62
C PRO A 71 -8.63 10.06 5.66
N PRO A 72 -8.57 9.71 6.97
CA PRO A 72 -9.53 10.23 7.93
C PRO A 72 -9.43 11.76 8.09
N LEU A 73 -8.23 12.33 8.22
CA LEU A 73 -8.07 13.79 8.33
C LEU A 73 -8.62 14.55 7.12
N ILE A 74 -8.36 14.05 5.91
CA ILE A 74 -8.84 14.68 4.68
C ILE A 74 -10.35 14.55 4.56
N SER A 75 -10.90 13.38 4.85
CA SER A 75 -12.35 13.15 4.79
C SER A 75 -13.11 13.99 5.82
N GLU A 76 -12.53 14.25 7.00
CA GLU A 76 -13.08 15.16 8.01
C GLU A 76 -13.12 16.61 7.52
N LEU A 77 -12.01 17.10 6.94
CA LEU A 77 -11.94 18.45 6.40
C LEU A 77 -12.85 18.65 5.17
N ASP A 78 -13.01 17.61 4.35
CA ASP A 78 -13.96 17.57 3.23
C ASP A 78 -15.41 17.63 3.72
N GLY A 79 -15.75 16.84 4.74
CA GLY A 79 -17.06 16.89 5.39
C GLY A 79 -17.40 18.25 6.01
N ALA A 80 -16.39 18.98 6.48
CA ALA A 80 -16.52 20.35 6.98
C ALA A 80 -16.56 21.42 5.87
N GLY A 81 -16.37 21.04 4.60
CA GLY A 81 -16.36 21.95 3.45
C GLY A 81 -15.13 22.87 3.36
N ASN A 82 -14.09 22.65 4.17
CA ASN A 82 -12.95 23.57 4.26
C ASN A 82 -11.82 23.18 3.29
N LYS A 83 -12.05 23.43 2.00
CA LYS A 83 -11.10 23.08 0.92
C LYS A 83 -9.72 23.73 1.04
N ALA A 84 -9.63 24.92 1.62
CA ALA A 84 -8.35 25.61 1.84
C ALA A 84 -7.48 24.88 2.86
N LYS A 85 -8.06 24.37 3.95
CA LYS A 85 -7.34 23.55 4.94
C LYS A 85 -6.92 22.20 4.36
N ILE A 86 -7.72 21.60 3.48
CA ILE A 86 -7.32 20.37 2.77
C ILE A 86 -6.04 20.63 1.97
N ALA A 87 -6.00 21.71 1.18
CA ALA A 87 -4.82 22.05 0.39
C ALA A 87 -3.57 22.33 1.24
N ALA A 88 -3.71 23.01 2.38
CA ALA A 88 -2.62 23.18 3.33
C ALA A 88 -2.13 21.85 3.90
N LEU A 89 -3.05 20.95 4.28
CA LEU A 89 -2.70 19.63 4.78
C LEU A 89 -1.96 18.79 3.73
N VAL A 90 -2.43 18.77 2.48
CA VAL A 90 -1.76 18.03 1.38
C VAL A 90 -0.33 18.51 1.18
N ARG A 91 -0.08 19.83 1.23
CA ARG A 91 1.27 20.39 1.11
C ARG A 91 2.20 19.95 2.25
N GLN A 92 1.70 19.92 3.49
CA GLN A 92 2.46 19.41 4.64
C GLN A 92 2.72 17.91 4.54
N LEU A 93 1.76 17.14 4.03
CA LEU A 93 1.93 15.70 3.78
C LEU A 93 2.96 15.43 2.69
N LEU A 94 3.03 16.25 1.65
CA LEU A 94 4.09 16.15 0.62
C LEU A 94 5.47 16.46 1.20
N TRP A 95 5.59 17.46 2.07
CA TRP A 95 6.84 17.72 2.80
C TRP A 95 7.24 16.53 3.69
N LEU A 96 6.28 15.98 4.43
CA LEU A 96 6.51 14.81 5.28
C LEU A 96 6.93 13.58 4.45
N ALA A 97 6.25 13.35 3.32
CA ALA A 97 6.59 12.29 2.37
C ALA A 97 8.00 12.45 1.79
N LEU A 98 8.40 13.68 1.46
CA LEU A 98 9.75 13.97 0.98
C LEU A 98 10.80 13.71 2.07
N ILE A 99 10.57 14.17 3.30
CA ILE A 99 11.48 13.95 4.43
C ILE A 99 11.63 12.46 4.70
N ILE A 100 10.51 11.71 4.79
CA ILE A 100 10.53 10.27 5.01
C ILE A 100 11.22 9.55 3.84
N GLY A 101 10.92 9.94 2.61
CA GLY A 101 11.55 9.38 1.41
C GLY A 101 13.06 9.58 1.39
N VAL A 102 13.56 10.77 1.74
CA VAL A 102 14.99 11.07 1.83
C VAL A 102 15.66 10.29 2.98
N ILE A 103 15.04 10.23 4.16
CA ILE A 103 15.56 9.46 5.29
C ILE A 103 15.69 7.98 4.90
N PHE A 104 14.65 7.39 4.32
CA PHE A 104 14.70 6.01 3.86
C PHE A 104 15.69 5.79 2.72
N PHE A 105 15.82 6.73 1.80
CA PHE A 105 16.83 6.68 0.74
C PHE A 105 18.25 6.60 1.30
N ILE A 106 18.56 7.44 2.30
CA ILE A 106 19.86 7.44 2.98
C ILE A 106 20.09 6.13 3.73
N ILE A 107 19.06 5.64 4.44
CA ILE A 107 19.12 4.37 5.17
C ILE A 107 19.41 3.21 4.19
N LEU A 108 18.60 3.06 3.15
CA LEU A 108 18.74 2.01 2.14
C LEU A 108 20.12 2.04 1.45
N ARG A 109 20.66 3.23 1.17
CA ARG A 109 21.99 3.37 0.55
C ARG A 109 23.14 3.05 1.51
N ASN A 110 22.96 3.27 2.81
CA ASN A 110 23.93 2.92 3.84
C ASN A 110 23.71 1.53 4.45
N LEU A 111 22.75 0.74 3.93
CA LEU A 111 22.52 -0.63 4.41
C LEU A 111 23.53 -1.65 3.87
N SER A 112 24.36 -1.30 2.88
CA SER A 112 25.45 -2.15 2.35
C SER A 112 26.29 -2.85 3.44
N PRO A 113 26.79 -2.16 4.49
CA PRO A 113 27.53 -2.80 5.58
C PRO A 113 26.70 -3.63 6.57
N LEU A 114 25.37 -3.55 6.60
CA LEU A 114 24.55 -4.44 7.46
C LEU A 114 24.43 -5.85 6.85
N PHE A 115 24.49 -5.98 5.52
CA PHE A 115 24.41 -7.28 4.85
C PHE A 115 25.58 -8.21 5.17
N SER A 116 26.76 -7.66 5.50
CA SER A 116 27.91 -8.44 5.96
C SER A 116 27.75 -8.92 7.41
N LEU A 117 26.95 -8.24 8.23
CA LEU A 117 26.63 -8.65 9.61
C LEU A 117 25.60 -9.77 9.68
N PHE A 118 24.67 -9.87 8.71
CA PHE A 118 23.58 -10.85 8.72
C PHE A 118 23.98 -12.26 8.23
N GLY A 119 25.25 -12.51 7.91
CA GLY A 119 25.72 -13.85 7.53
C GLY A 119 25.16 -14.37 6.21
N THR A 120 24.70 -13.47 5.34
CA THR A 120 24.20 -13.80 3.99
C THR A 120 25.33 -14.40 3.12
N ARG A 121 25.06 -15.49 2.38
CA ARG A 121 26.06 -16.13 1.48
C ARG A 121 26.72 -15.09 0.58
N LEU A 122 28.06 -15.09 0.51
CA LEU A 122 28.89 -14.11 -0.22
C LEU A 122 28.47 -13.90 -1.69
N GLU A 123 27.85 -14.91 -2.31
CA GLU A 123 27.40 -14.89 -3.71
C GLU A 123 26.12 -14.05 -3.94
N VAL A 124 25.29 -13.84 -2.91
CA VAL A 124 23.98 -13.16 -3.02
C VAL A 124 24.08 -11.66 -2.71
N VAL A 125 25.08 -11.29 -1.89
CA VAL A 125 25.33 -9.92 -1.43
C VAL A 125 25.48 -8.90 -2.57
N PRO A 126 26.27 -9.13 -3.64
CA PRO A 126 26.40 -8.16 -4.72
C PRO A 126 25.08 -7.91 -5.47
N TYR A 127 24.30 -8.96 -5.75
CA TYR A 127 22.99 -8.85 -6.41
C TYR A 127 21.95 -8.17 -5.53
N ALA A 128 21.98 -8.41 -4.21
CA ALA A 128 21.09 -7.74 -3.27
C ALA A 128 21.42 -6.24 -3.14
N ILE A 129 22.69 -5.85 -3.18
CA ILE A 129 23.13 -4.45 -3.16
C ILE A 129 22.71 -3.72 -4.44
N GLU A 130 22.81 -4.37 -5.61
CA GLU A 130 22.32 -3.80 -6.87
C GLU A 130 20.79 -3.61 -6.86
N TYR A 131 20.05 -4.60 -6.34
CA TYR A 131 18.61 -4.46 -6.13
C TYR A 131 18.27 -3.30 -5.22
N LEU A 132 18.98 -3.17 -4.09
CA LEU A 132 18.73 -2.14 -3.09
C LEU A 132 19.02 -0.75 -3.63
N HIS A 133 20.10 -0.60 -4.40
CA HIS A 133 20.40 0.65 -5.11
C HIS A 133 19.34 0.98 -6.17
N ALA A 134 18.90 -0.01 -6.95
CA ALA A 134 17.86 0.20 -7.96
C ALA A 134 16.53 0.63 -7.31
N ILE A 135 16.10 -0.08 -6.25
CA ILE A 135 14.83 0.20 -5.57
C ILE A 135 14.87 1.46 -4.71
N SER A 136 16.07 1.90 -4.28
CA SER A 136 16.23 3.15 -3.54
C SER A 136 15.69 4.35 -4.33
N TRP A 137 15.82 4.38 -5.66
CA TRP A 137 15.21 5.42 -6.48
C TRP A 137 13.67 5.41 -6.41
N GLY A 138 13.08 4.22 -6.23
CA GLY A 138 11.64 4.06 -6.02
C GLY A 138 11.15 4.56 -4.67
N ILE A 139 11.96 4.41 -3.60
CA ILE A 139 11.57 4.83 -2.25
C ILE A 139 11.35 6.33 -2.13
N LEU A 140 12.00 7.14 -2.99
CA LEU A 140 11.82 8.59 -2.97
C LEU A 140 10.44 8.98 -3.52
N SER A 141 9.96 8.26 -4.54
CA SER A 141 8.67 8.53 -5.20
C SER A 141 7.49 7.84 -4.51
N PHE A 142 7.74 6.77 -3.76
CA PHE A 142 6.71 5.95 -3.14
C PHE A 142 5.85 6.67 -2.08
N PRO A 143 6.43 7.40 -1.10
CA PRO A 143 5.66 8.19 -0.14
C PRO A 143 4.81 9.27 -0.82
N ILE A 144 5.32 9.87 -1.89
CA ILE A 144 4.61 10.90 -2.67
C ILE A 144 3.39 10.28 -3.36
N PHE A 145 3.57 9.12 -3.99
CA PHE A 145 2.47 8.34 -4.56
C PHE A 145 1.41 8.01 -3.50
N LEU A 146 1.82 7.55 -2.32
CA LEU A 146 0.91 7.22 -1.22
C LEU A 146 0.13 8.42 -0.71
N VAL A 147 0.77 9.59 -0.57
CA VAL A 147 0.07 10.83 -0.22
C VAL A 147 -1.01 11.12 -1.25
N PHE A 148 -0.68 11.16 -2.53
CA PHE A 148 -1.67 11.45 -3.57
C PHE A 148 -2.81 10.44 -3.61
N ARG A 149 -2.49 9.16 -3.46
CA ARG A 149 -3.46 8.06 -3.35
C ARG A 149 -4.42 8.27 -2.19
N TYR A 150 -3.90 8.46 -0.98
CA TYR A 150 -4.70 8.65 0.21
C TYR A 150 -5.50 9.96 0.24
N VAL A 151 -5.01 10.99 -0.45
CA VAL A 151 -5.76 12.24 -0.67
C VAL A 151 -6.97 11.99 -1.56
N ALA A 152 -6.79 11.29 -2.69
CA ALA A 152 -7.91 10.97 -3.58
C ALA A 152 -8.92 10.02 -2.92
N ASP A 153 -8.43 9.06 -2.13
CA ASP A 153 -9.28 8.16 -1.36
C ASP A 153 -10.06 8.94 -0.29
N GLY A 154 -9.40 9.83 0.46
CA GLY A 154 -10.01 10.70 1.47
C GLY A 154 -11.11 11.62 0.92
N LEU A 155 -10.96 12.09 -0.31
CA LEU A 155 -11.97 12.90 -1.03
C LEU A 155 -13.09 12.06 -1.67
N SER A 156 -13.19 10.77 -1.34
CA SER A 156 -14.19 9.85 -1.91
C SER A 156 -14.10 9.67 -3.43
N HIS A 157 -12.95 9.98 -4.04
CA HIS A 157 -12.66 9.78 -5.46
C HIS A 157 -11.87 8.49 -5.72
N THR A 158 -12.26 7.41 -5.06
CA THR A 158 -11.57 6.10 -5.06
C THR A 158 -11.50 5.42 -6.44
N ARG A 159 -12.36 5.80 -7.38
CA ARG A 159 -12.30 5.32 -8.78
C ARG A 159 -11.00 5.74 -9.47
N MET A 160 -10.50 6.93 -9.17
CA MET A 160 -9.24 7.44 -9.73
C MET A 160 -8.07 6.60 -9.24
N THR A 161 -8.04 6.31 -7.94
CA THR A 161 -7.05 5.41 -7.32
C THR A 161 -7.06 4.03 -7.95
N MET A 162 -8.25 3.47 -8.24
CA MET A 162 -8.39 2.18 -8.91
C MET A 162 -7.75 2.17 -10.30
N TYR A 163 -8.08 3.15 -11.16
CA TYR A 163 -7.52 3.23 -12.52
C TYR A 163 -6.00 3.39 -12.50
N ILE A 164 -5.45 4.19 -11.59
CA ILE A 164 -4.00 4.41 -11.50
C ILE A 164 -3.28 3.19 -10.91
N SER A 165 -3.92 2.48 -9.97
CA SER A 165 -3.39 1.20 -9.47
C SER A 165 -3.34 0.18 -10.60
N PHE A 166 -4.41 0.07 -11.40
CA PHE A 166 -4.49 -0.86 -12.53
C PHE A 166 -3.49 -0.51 -13.63
N LEU A 167 -3.32 0.78 -13.93
CA LEU A 167 -2.26 1.27 -14.82
C LEU A 167 -0.87 0.88 -14.29
N GLY A 168 -0.66 0.97 -12.97
CA GLY A 168 0.57 0.50 -12.32
C GLY A 168 0.86 -0.97 -12.60
N LEU A 169 -0.11 -1.84 -12.39
CA LEU A 169 0.03 -3.27 -12.68
C LEU A 169 0.27 -3.52 -14.18
N ALA A 170 -0.50 -2.86 -15.05
CA ALA A 170 -0.40 -3.00 -16.50
C ALA A 170 0.95 -2.51 -17.05
N LEU A 171 1.57 -1.52 -16.41
CA LEU A 171 2.93 -1.05 -16.74
C LEU A 171 4.01 -1.90 -16.08
N ASN A 172 3.78 -2.39 -14.87
CA ASN A 172 4.74 -3.19 -14.12
C ASN A 172 5.10 -4.49 -14.85
N ILE A 173 4.11 -5.21 -15.39
CA ILE A 173 4.34 -6.46 -16.14
C ILE A 173 5.32 -6.28 -17.32
N PRO A 174 5.09 -5.35 -18.29
CA PRO A 174 6.00 -5.15 -19.41
C PRO A 174 7.33 -4.51 -18.99
N PHE A 175 7.35 -3.59 -18.03
CA PHE A 175 8.61 -3.00 -17.55
C PHE A 175 9.50 -4.04 -16.88
N ASN A 176 8.93 -4.88 -16.01
CA ASN A 176 9.66 -6.00 -15.44
C ASN A 176 10.15 -6.92 -16.56
N TYR A 177 9.29 -7.32 -17.50
CA TYR A 177 9.70 -8.22 -18.57
C TYR A 177 10.86 -7.65 -19.43
N VAL A 178 10.80 -6.37 -19.80
CA VAL A 178 11.81 -5.71 -20.64
C VAL A 178 13.15 -5.54 -19.91
N LEU A 179 13.14 -5.02 -18.69
CA LEU A 179 14.38 -4.76 -17.93
C LEU A 179 15.00 -6.04 -17.37
N MET A 180 14.19 -7.05 -17.07
CA MET A 180 14.64 -8.30 -16.47
C MET A 180 15.20 -9.27 -17.51
N PHE A 181 14.54 -9.40 -18.67
CA PHE A 181 14.94 -10.32 -19.74
C PHE A 181 15.74 -9.67 -20.87
N GLY A 182 15.94 -8.35 -20.85
CA GLY A 182 16.80 -7.65 -21.82
C GLY A 182 16.32 -7.71 -23.26
N LYS A 183 15.01 -7.61 -23.51
CA LYS A 183 14.47 -7.47 -24.88
C LYS A 183 14.24 -6.00 -25.24
N LEU A 184 14.57 -5.61 -26.47
CA LEU A 184 14.69 -4.23 -27.04
C LEU A 184 16.09 -3.57 -27.00
N GLY A 185 17.17 -4.36 -26.94
CA GLY A 185 18.54 -3.83 -27.07
C GLY A 185 19.17 -3.30 -25.78
N PHE A 186 18.53 -3.56 -24.62
CA PHE A 186 19.08 -3.31 -23.29
C PHE A 186 19.76 -4.58 -22.73
N PRO A 187 20.89 -4.44 -22.00
CA PRO A 187 21.53 -5.57 -21.32
C PRO A 187 20.57 -6.18 -20.30
N ALA A 188 20.62 -7.51 -20.14
CA ALA A 188 19.83 -8.22 -19.15
C ALA A 188 20.30 -7.83 -17.73
N LEU A 189 19.63 -6.85 -17.13
CA LEU A 189 19.95 -6.33 -15.80
C LEU A 189 19.49 -7.29 -14.67
N GLY A 190 18.82 -8.39 -15.02
CA GLY A 190 18.43 -9.46 -14.09
C GLY A 190 17.70 -8.92 -12.86
N VAL A 191 18.30 -9.12 -11.69
CA VAL A 191 17.78 -8.68 -10.39
C VAL A 191 17.67 -7.16 -10.27
N ALA A 192 18.68 -6.41 -10.73
CA ALA A 192 18.67 -4.95 -10.71
C ALA A 192 17.53 -4.38 -11.57
N GLY A 193 17.23 -5.06 -12.70
CA GLY A 193 16.14 -4.71 -13.60
C GLY A 193 14.76 -4.70 -12.93
N CYS A 194 14.51 -5.61 -11.99
CA CYS A 194 13.26 -5.63 -11.21
C CYS A 194 13.15 -4.39 -10.30
N GLY A 195 14.22 -4.03 -9.60
CA GLY A 195 14.24 -2.82 -8.76
C GLY A 195 14.03 -1.53 -9.57
N TYR A 196 14.65 -1.41 -10.75
CA TYR A 196 14.47 -0.26 -11.64
C TYR A 196 13.08 -0.22 -12.28
N ALA A 197 12.52 -1.37 -12.67
CA ALA A 197 11.17 -1.46 -13.20
C ALA A 197 10.15 -0.97 -12.16
N SER A 198 10.23 -1.47 -10.92
CA SER A 198 9.34 -1.05 -9.85
C SER A 198 9.54 0.42 -9.47
N ALA A 199 10.79 0.93 -9.45
CA ALA A 199 11.07 2.35 -9.24
C ALA A 199 10.46 3.24 -10.33
N LEU A 200 10.60 2.87 -11.60
CA LEU A 200 10.02 3.59 -12.74
C LEU A 200 8.50 3.57 -12.70
N VAL A 201 7.89 2.42 -12.41
CA VAL A 201 6.43 2.30 -12.29
C VAL A 201 5.92 3.21 -11.19
N ILE A 202 6.56 3.21 -10.01
CA ILE A 202 6.16 4.08 -8.89
C ILE A 202 6.31 5.57 -9.28
N LEU A 203 7.37 5.93 -10.00
CA LEU A 203 7.59 7.31 -10.46
C LEU A 203 6.56 7.74 -11.50
N ILE A 204 6.23 6.87 -12.46
CA ILE A 204 5.17 7.10 -13.45
C ILE A 204 3.82 7.20 -12.73
N GLN A 205 3.52 6.31 -11.79
CA GLN A 205 2.30 6.38 -11.00
C GLN A 205 2.22 7.68 -10.22
N ALA A 206 3.29 8.11 -9.54
CA ALA A 206 3.34 9.37 -8.81
C ALA A 206 3.12 10.58 -9.73
N THR A 207 3.72 10.56 -10.92
CA THR A 207 3.62 11.65 -11.91
C THR A 207 2.23 11.71 -12.54
N VAL A 208 1.67 10.57 -12.94
CA VAL A 208 0.29 10.48 -13.45
C VAL A 208 -0.69 10.92 -12.36
N PHE A 209 -0.50 10.48 -11.12
CA PHE A 209 -1.35 10.91 -10.00
C PHE A 209 -1.27 12.43 -9.80
N GLY A 210 -0.07 12.99 -9.78
CA GLY A 210 0.17 14.43 -9.65
C GLY A 210 -0.44 15.24 -10.79
N LEU A 211 -0.28 14.79 -12.04
CA LEU A 211 -0.86 15.43 -13.23
C LEU A 211 -2.38 15.40 -13.22
N VAL A 212 -2.99 14.26 -12.84
CA VAL A 212 -4.44 14.17 -12.72
C VAL A 212 -4.92 15.05 -11.57
N LEU A 213 -4.25 15.08 -10.41
CA LEU A 213 -4.59 16.01 -9.33
C LEU A 213 -4.48 17.48 -9.76
N ALA A 214 -3.48 17.83 -10.57
CA ALA A 214 -3.29 19.19 -11.07
C ALA A 214 -4.32 19.60 -12.15
N LYS A 215 -4.72 18.67 -13.04
CA LYS A 215 -5.61 18.97 -14.18
C LYS A 215 -7.10 18.77 -13.88
N HIS A 216 -7.47 17.90 -12.93
CA HIS A 216 -8.88 17.55 -12.74
C HIS A 216 -9.69 18.73 -12.14
N ARG A 217 -10.85 19.04 -12.76
CA ARG A 217 -11.69 20.22 -12.45
C ARG A 217 -12.11 20.34 -10.98
N TRP A 218 -12.10 19.25 -10.22
CA TRP A 218 -12.47 19.21 -8.80
C TRP A 218 -11.36 19.65 -7.85
N PHE A 219 -10.10 19.47 -8.27
CA PHE A 219 -8.90 19.78 -7.50
C PHE A 219 -8.29 21.13 -7.90
N LYS A 220 -8.62 21.65 -9.09
CA LYS A 220 -8.27 23.00 -9.54
C LYS A 220 -8.53 24.11 -8.50
N PRO A 221 -9.68 24.14 -7.78
CA PRO A 221 -9.91 25.14 -6.74
C PRO A 221 -9.17 24.87 -5.42
N LEU A 222 -8.47 23.74 -5.25
CA LEU A 222 -7.63 23.50 -4.06
C LEU A 222 -6.29 24.24 -4.12
N HIS A 223 -5.83 24.78 -5.26
CA HIS A 223 -4.56 25.53 -5.34
C HIS A 223 -3.35 24.80 -4.70
N ILE A 224 -3.30 23.46 -4.77
CA ILE A 224 -2.31 22.60 -4.09
C ILE A 224 -0.86 22.97 -4.45
N PHE A 225 -0.65 23.50 -5.67
CA PHE A 225 0.67 23.88 -6.20
C PHE A 225 0.94 25.40 -6.25
N VAL A 226 0.02 26.25 -5.79
CA VAL A 226 0.14 27.71 -5.98
C VAL A 226 0.98 28.39 -4.90
N GLN A 227 1.06 27.82 -3.69
CA GLN A 227 1.86 28.35 -2.60
C GLN A 227 2.67 27.23 -1.93
N ILE A 228 3.99 27.38 -1.91
CA ILE A 228 4.87 26.60 -1.04
C ILE A 228 4.71 27.19 0.36
N ASP A 229 3.83 26.60 1.16
CA ASP A 229 3.68 26.97 2.57
C ASP A 229 4.92 26.52 3.35
N ARG A 230 5.31 27.29 4.37
CA ARG A 230 6.41 26.90 5.28
C ARG A 230 6.00 25.63 6.04
N ILE A 231 6.98 24.82 6.41
CA ILE A 231 6.78 23.59 7.19
C ILE A 231 6.04 23.93 8.50
N ASP A 232 4.80 23.48 8.63
CA ASP A 232 3.97 23.70 9.82
C ASP A 232 4.17 22.50 10.76
N ARG A 233 5.06 22.69 11.74
CA ARG A 233 5.42 21.64 12.71
C ARG A 233 4.21 21.12 13.47
N GLN A 234 3.18 21.92 13.70
CA GLN A 234 1.98 21.51 14.43
C GLN A 234 1.12 20.52 13.64
N THR A 235 0.93 20.78 12.35
CA THR A 235 0.17 19.89 11.45
C THR A 235 0.92 18.58 11.24
N ILE A 236 2.25 18.64 11.06
CA ILE A 236 3.08 17.44 10.94
C ILE A 236 3.05 16.62 12.24
N ALA A 237 3.15 17.27 13.40
CA ALA A 237 3.05 16.59 14.70
C ALA A 237 1.69 15.90 14.90
N LYS A 238 0.58 16.50 14.43
CA LYS A 238 -0.74 15.86 14.46
C LYS A 238 -0.82 14.63 13.57
N VAL A 239 -0.29 14.72 12.35
CA VAL A 239 -0.24 13.56 11.43
C VAL A 239 0.63 12.46 12.02
N LEU A 240 1.79 12.79 12.57
CA LEU A 240 2.68 11.83 13.22
C LEU A 240 2.05 11.23 14.49
N ALA A 241 1.33 12.00 15.29
CA ALA A 241 0.67 11.50 16.50
C ALA A 241 -0.42 10.46 16.21
N ILE A 242 -1.05 10.51 15.04
CA ILE A 242 -2.04 9.52 14.59
C ILE A 242 -1.35 8.39 13.79
N GLY A 243 -0.40 8.74 12.92
CA GLY A 243 0.28 7.81 12.04
C GLY A 243 1.29 6.91 12.76
N LEU A 244 1.97 7.39 13.80
CA LEU A 244 2.95 6.61 14.55
C LEU A 244 2.30 5.44 15.32
N PRO A 245 1.15 5.61 16.03
CA PRO A 245 0.41 4.48 16.59
C PRO A 245 -0.07 3.48 15.53
N ILE A 246 -0.57 3.94 14.38
CA ILE A 246 -1.01 3.05 13.28
C ILE A 246 0.18 2.26 12.73
N GLY A 247 1.32 2.92 12.50
CA GLY A 247 2.55 2.27 12.07
C GLY A 247 3.09 1.29 13.09
N MET A 248 3.08 1.63 14.38
CA MET A 248 3.46 0.68 15.45
C MET A 248 2.52 -0.52 15.51
N ALA A 249 1.21 -0.32 15.31
CA ALA A 249 0.25 -1.42 15.27
C ALA A 249 0.52 -2.36 14.08
N LEU A 250 0.70 -1.82 12.87
CA LEU A 250 1.03 -2.61 11.68
C LEU A 250 2.40 -3.30 11.79
N PHE A 251 3.38 -2.62 12.37
CA PHE A 251 4.70 -3.19 12.61
C PHE A 251 4.65 -4.31 13.65
N ALA A 252 3.88 -4.13 14.73
CA ALA A 252 3.64 -5.17 15.72
C ALA A 252 2.93 -6.37 15.08
N GLU A 253 1.90 -6.14 14.27
CA GLU A 253 1.17 -7.18 13.54
C GLU A 253 2.10 -7.99 12.61
N GLY A 254 2.89 -7.31 11.78
CA GLY A 254 3.89 -7.96 10.92
C GLY A 254 4.99 -8.69 11.70
N GLY A 255 5.43 -8.11 12.83
CA GLY A 255 6.38 -8.73 13.75
C GLY A 255 5.84 -10.01 14.37
N PHE A 256 4.58 -10.00 14.83
CA PHE A 256 3.89 -11.20 15.33
C PHE A 256 3.82 -12.30 14.27
N PHE A 257 3.43 -11.98 13.03
CA PHE A 257 3.43 -12.97 11.94
C PHE A 257 4.83 -13.54 11.66
N SER A 258 5.87 -12.72 11.75
CA SER A 258 7.26 -13.14 11.56
C SER A 258 7.72 -14.08 12.67
N VAL A 259 7.42 -13.75 13.94
CA VAL A 259 7.74 -14.61 15.10
C VAL A 259 6.99 -15.94 15.01
N VAL A 260 5.70 -15.93 14.68
CA VAL A 260 4.90 -17.15 14.51
C VAL A 260 5.48 -18.02 13.38
N THR A 261 5.88 -17.41 12.27
CA THR A 261 6.50 -18.14 11.15
C THR A 261 7.87 -18.71 11.53
N MET A 262 8.66 -17.97 12.30
CA MET A 262 9.94 -18.45 12.82
C MET A 262 9.76 -19.63 13.78
N LEU A 263 8.76 -19.58 14.67
CA LEU A 263 8.40 -20.72 15.52
C LEU A 263 7.91 -21.91 14.69
N ALA A 264 7.12 -21.65 13.65
CA ALA A 264 6.65 -22.68 12.73
C ALA A 264 7.79 -23.33 11.92
N SER A 265 8.90 -22.62 11.70
CA SER A 265 10.07 -23.14 10.96
C SER A 265 10.80 -24.30 11.67
N GLN A 266 10.51 -24.54 12.95
CA GLN A 266 11.03 -25.68 13.70
C GLN A 266 10.22 -26.97 13.47
N LEU A 267 9.07 -26.88 12.79
CA LEU A 267 8.23 -28.04 12.43
C LEU A 267 8.70 -28.66 11.09
N SER A 268 8.06 -29.77 10.69
CA SER A 268 8.41 -30.48 9.45
C SER A 268 8.34 -29.57 8.21
N PRO A 269 9.14 -29.83 7.16
CA PRO A 269 9.14 -29.04 5.92
C PRO A 269 7.75 -28.92 5.28
N GLU A 270 6.95 -29.97 5.36
CA GLU A 270 5.56 -30.00 4.89
C GLU A 270 4.67 -29.00 5.65
N THR A 271 4.86 -28.89 6.97
CA THR A 271 4.12 -27.95 7.82
C THR A 271 4.48 -26.50 7.49
N ILE A 272 5.74 -26.23 7.16
CA ILE A 272 6.21 -24.89 6.79
C ILE A 272 5.62 -24.46 5.44
N ALA A 273 5.64 -25.37 4.45
CA ALA A 273 5.03 -25.12 3.15
C ALA A 273 3.52 -24.85 3.28
N ALA A 274 2.82 -25.66 4.08
CA ALA A 274 1.40 -25.47 4.37
C ALA A 274 1.11 -24.14 5.08
N HIS A 275 1.95 -23.74 6.06
CA HIS A 275 1.84 -22.47 6.77
C HIS A 275 2.03 -21.28 5.82
N GLN A 276 3.00 -21.35 4.91
CA GLN A 276 3.30 -20.28 3.96
C GLN A 276 2.17 -20.08 2.93
N ILE A 277 1.60 -21.18 2.43
CA ILE A 277 0.41 -21.13 1.57
C ILE A 277 -0.78 -20.52 2.35
N SER A 278 -1.01 -20.99 3.57
CA SER A 278 -2.09 -20.50 4.44
C SER A 278 -1.97 -18.99 4.70
N LEU A 279 -0.76 -18.50 4.98
CA LEU A 279 -0.49 -17.07 5.15
C LEU A 279 -0.74 -16.26 3.88
N ASN A 280 -0.37 -16.78 2.71
CA ASN A 280 -0.61 -16.09 1.45
C ASN A 280 -2.11 -15.96 1.16
N VAL A 281 -2.86 -17.06 1.32
CA VAL A 281 -4.32 -17.08 1.17
C VAL A 281 -4.97 -16.12 2.17
N ALA A 282 -4.56 -16.16 3.44
CA ALA A 282 -5.05 -15.24 4.46
C ALA A 282 -4.76 -13.77 4.11
N SER A 283 -3.58 -13.48 3.57
CA SER A 283 -3.18 -12.14 3.15
C SER A 283 -4.05 -11.60 2.01
N VAL A 284 -4.36 -12.43 1.00
CA VAL A 284 -5.26 -12.06 -0.11
C VAL A 284 -6.65 -11.74 0.43
N LEU A 285 -7.17 -12.61 1.29
CA LEU A 285 -8.50 -12.44 1.87
C LEU A 285 -8.57 -11.22 2.80
N PHE A 286 -7.48 -10.90 3.50
CA PHE A 286 -7.37 -9.73 4.38
C PHE A 286 -7.42 -8.39 3.64
N MET A 287 -7.01 -8.35 2.36
CA MET A 287 -7.06 -7.11 1.56
C MET A 287 -8.50 -6.62 1.34
N VAL A 288 -9.49 -7.52 1.30
CA VAL A 288 -10.90 -7.17 1.10
C VAL A 288 -11.48 -6.40 2.31
N PRO A 289 -11.40 -6.93 3.55
CA PRO A 289 -11.71 -6.18 4.76
C PRO A 289 -10.92 -4.89 4.93
N LEU A 290 -9.62 -4.91 4.63
CA LEU A 290 -8.77 -3.73 4.73
C LEU A 290 -9.27 -2.59 3.83
N GLY A 291 -9.58 -2.89 2.57
CA GLY A 291 -10.16 -1.93 1.62
C GLY A 291 -11.53 -1.40 2.06
N MET A 292 -12.39 -2.26 2.61
CA MET A 292 -13.68 -1.84 3.18
C MET A 292 -13.51 -0.96 4.41
N SER A 293 -12.56 -1.27 5.28
CA SER A 293 -12.25 -0.49 6.49
C SER A 293 -11.83 0.93 6.13
N MET A 294 -10.99 1.09 5.11
CA MET A 294 -10.65 2.41 4.57
C MET A 294 -11.89 3.18 4.07
N ALA A 295 -12.78 2.51 3.33
CA ALA A 295 -14.03 3.12 2.86
C ALA A 295 -14.91 3.62 4.01
N ILE A 296 -15.05 2.81 5.06
CA ILE A 296 -15.84 3.16 6.25
C ILE A 296 -15.19 4.31 7.01
N THR A 297 -13.86 4.30 7.14
CA THR A 297 -13.09 5.37 7.77
C THR A 297 -13.32 6.71 7.06
N ILE A 298 -13.29 6.74 5.73
CA ILE A 298 -13.58 7.93 4.93
C ILE A 298 -15.01 8.43 5.17
N ARG A 299 -15.99 7.52 5.27
CA ARG A 299 -17.39 7.90 5.53
C ARG A 299 -17.62 8.43 6.93
N VAL A 300 -17.00 7.81 7.92
CA VAL A 300 -17.05 8.25 9.32
C VAL A 300 -16.39 9.62 9.46
N GLY A 301 -15.24 9.82 8.81
CA GLY A 301 -14.57 11.13 8.77
C GLY A 301 -15.43 12.20 8.09
N ASN A 302 -16.04 11.92 6.94
CA ASN A 302 -16.93 12.88 6.28
C ASN A 302 -18.17 13.22 7.13
N ALA A 303 -18.77 12.24 7.82
CA ALA A 303 -19.88 12.47 8.75
C ALA A 303 -19.46 13.31 9.97
N LEU A 304 -18.26 13.06 10.51
CA LEU A 304 -17.67 13.84 11.61
C LEU A 304 -17.46 15.30 11.20
N GLY A 305 -16.93 15.54 9.99
CA GLY A 305 -16.76 16.88 9.43
C GLY A 305 -18.06 17.68 9.29
N ARG A 306 -19.17 17.00 9.00
CA ARG A 306 -20.52 17.59 8.92
C ARG A 306 -21.16 17.86 10.30
N LYS A 307 -20.46 17.56 11.40
CA LYS A 307 -20.95 17.68 12.79
C LYS A 307 -22.25 16.91 13.08
N SER A 308 -22.52 15.82 12.33
CA SER A 308 -23.73 15.00 12.49
C SER A 308 -23.41 13.73 13.28
N ALA A 309 -23.56 13.76 14.61
CA ALA A 309 -23.26 12.62 15.48
C ALA A 309 -24.09 11.36 15.15
N THR A 310 -25.33 11.56 14.68
CA THR A 310 -26.22 10.48 14.23
C THR A 310 -25.72 9.80 12.97
N ASP A 311 -25.20 10.56 12.00
CA ASP A 311 -24.63 10.01 10.77
C ASP A 311 -23.29 9.33 11.01
N THR A 312 -22.46 9.86 11.93
CA THR A 312 -21.21 9.22 12.34
C THR A 312 -21.47 7.84 12.95
N ARG A 313 -22.41 7.74 13.90
CA ARG A 313 -22.77 6.45 14.54
C ARG A 313 -23.38 5.48 13.53
N ARG A 314 -24.24 5.95 12.63
CA ARG A 314 -24.85 5.13 11.58
C ARG A 314 -23.85 4.63 10.54
N ALA A 315 -22.95 5.50 10.07
CA ALA A 315 -21.91 5.14 9.11
C ALA A 315 -20.94 4.10 9.69
N GLY A 316 -20.50 4.30 10.93
CA GLY A 316 -19.64 3.33 11.64
C GLY A 316 -20.33 1.99 11.86
N MET A 317 -21.54 1.99 12.45
CA MET A 317 -22.23 0.75 12.81
C MET A 317 -22.68 -0.07 11.58
N MET A 318 -23.14 0.60 10.51
CA MET A 318 -23.44 -0.10 9.25
C MET A 318 -22.17 -0.59 8.56
N GLY A 319 -21.07 0.14 8.68
CA GLY A 319 -19.77 -0.28 8.17
C GLY A 319 -19.27 -1.56 8.86
N ILE A 320 -19.30 -1.58 10.19
CA ILE A 320 -18.91 -2.75 10.99
C ILE A 320 -19.80 -3.95 10.65
N ALA A 321 -21.13 -3.76 10.60
CA ALA A 321 -22.06 -4.82 10.22
C ALA A 321 -21.77 -5.37 8.82
N LEU A 322 -21.46 -4.50 7.85
CA LEU A 322 -21.12 -4.92 6.48
C LEU A 322 -19.80 -5.72 6.44
N ILE A 323 -18.75 -5.24 7.12
CA ILE A 323 -17.49 -5.98 7.22
C ILE A 323 -17.74 -7.35 7.86
N PHE A 324 -18.53 -7.41 8.93
CA PHE A 324 -18.81 -8.65 9.65
C PHE A 324 -19.51 -9.68 8.75
N VAL A 325 -20.51 -9.25 7.96
CA VAL A 325 -21.20 -10.11 6.98
C VAL A 325 -20.23 -10.62 5.91
N VAL A 326 -19.39 -9.73 5.36
CA VAL A 326 -18.41 -10.13 4.33
C VAL A 326 -17.36 -11.08 4.93
N GLN A 327 -16.91 -10.85 6.16
CA GLN A 327 -15.97 -11.74 6.86
C GLN A 327 -16.56 -13.12 7.11
N ILE A 328 -17.82 -13.22 7.56
CA ILE A 328 -18.51 -14.50 7.70
C ILE A 328 -18.59 -15.21 6.37
N PHE A 329 -18.90 -14.49 5.29
CA PHE A 329 -18.96 -15.06 3.95
C PHE A 329 -17.60 -15.58 3.48
N LEU A 330 -16.52 -14.81 3.67
CA LEU A 330 -15.16 -15.22 3.33
C LEU A 330 -14.71 -16.43 4.18
N ALA A 331 -14.98 -16.43 5.47
CA ALA A 331 -14.67 -17.56 6.36
C ALA A 331 -15.46 -18.82 5.96
N GLY A 332 -16.74 -18.68 5.64
CA GLY A 332 -17.57 -19.77 5.12
C GLY A 332 -17.06 -20.32 3.79
N PHE A 333 -16.56 -19.44 2.91
CA PHE A 333 -15.94 -19.85 1.64
C PHE A 333 -14.66 -20.66 1.86
N ILE A 334 -13.78 -20.22 2.77
CA ILE A 334 -12.57 -20.98 3.15
C ILE A 334 -12.94 -22.36 3.69
N PHE A 335 -13.94 -22.44 4.58
CA PHE A 335 -14.34 -23.68 5.21
C PHE A 335 -15.01 -24.66 4.23
N SER A 336 -15.71 -24.13 3.21
CA SER A 336 -16.43 -24.94 2.22
C SER A 336 -15.53 -25.43 1.07
N PHE A 337 -14.47 -24.71 0.72
CA PHE A 337 -13.59 -25.04 -0.41
C PHE A 337 -12.09 -25.15 -0.05
N PRO A 338 -11.69 -25.84 1.02
CA PRO A 338 -10.28 -25.97 1.38
C PRO A 338 -9.48 -26.66 0.26
N GLY A 339 -10.05 -27.70 -0.37
CA GLY A 339 -9.39 -28.45 -1.43
C GLY A 339 -9.20 -27.68 -2.75
N LEU A 340 -10.01 -26.66 -3.03
CA LEU A 340 -9.92 -25.87 -4.26
C LEU A 340 -8.83 -24.79 -4.13
N ILE A 341 -8.69 -24.22 -2.93
CA ILE A 341 -7.62 -23.29 -2.58
C ILE A 341 -6.27 -24.00 -2.57
N VAL A 342 -6.20 -25.19 -1.95
CA VAL A 342 -4.97 -26.00 -1.92
C VAL A 342 -4.57 -26.47 -3.32
N LYS A 343 -5.52 -26.95 -4.14
CA LYS A 343 -5.26 -27.32 -5.56
C LYS A 343 -4.76 -26.17 -6.44
N LEU A 344 -5.01 -24.92 -6.05
CA LEU A 344 -4.56 -23.73 -6.76
C LEU A 344 -3.08 -23.42 -6.50
N TYR A 345 -2.56 -23.81 -5.33
CA TYR A 345 -1.17 -23.59 -4.92
C TYR A 345 -0.28 -24.83 -5.11
N THR A 346 -0.81 -26.02 -4.88
CA THR A 346 -0.06 -27.29 -4.91
C THR A 346 -0.92 -28.39 -5.55
N ARG A 347 -0.31 -29.25 -6.37
CA ARG A 347 -0.96 -30.41 -7.00
C ARG A 347 -0.77 -31.72 -6.23
N ASP A 348 0.08 -31.72 -5.21
CA ASP A 348 0.40 -32.86 -4.35
C ASP A 348 -0.51 -32.95 -3.11
#